data_AF-A0A964YIH5-F1
#
_entry.id   AF-A0A964YIH5-F1
#
_cell.length_a   1.000
_cell.length_b   1.000
_cell.length_c   1.000
_cell.angle_alpha   90.00
_cell.angle_beta   90.00
_cell.angle_gamma   90.00
#
_symmetry.space_group_name_H-M   'P 1'
#
loop_
_entity.id
_entity.type
_entity.pdbx_description
1 polymer ?
#
loop_
_entity_poly.entity_id
_entity_poly.type
_entity_poly.pdbx_seq_one_letter_code
_entity_poly.pdbx_strand_id
1 'polypeptide(L)'
;NRADSYLFLLSTIQSNSFDIKKALKGWYALMTYFLLMDDLADIREDIKTGQANALLDAGLDDHGEKLISQMIDNSIDDMELINPVMANRIDHKKSLIDLHGLIQSIRLGNQ
;
A
#
# COMPACT_ATOMS: atom_id res chain seq x y z
N ASN A 1 -16.44 3.08 -7.97
CA ASN A 1 -15.39 2.43 -7.17
C ASN A 1 -15.98 2.05 -5.81
N ARG A 2 -15.90 0.78 -5.40
CA ARG A 2 -16.49 0.29 -4.13
C ARG A 2 -15.78 0.84 -2.89
N ALA A 3 -14.46 1.09 -2.97
CA ALA A 3 -13.69 1.66 -1.87
C ALA A 3 -14.07 3.12 -1.62
N ASP A 4 -14.17 3.93 -2.68
CA ASP A 4 -14.55 5.34 -2.58
C ASP A 4 -15.99 5.52 -2.09
N SER A 5 -16.91 4.66 -2.52
CA SER A 5 -18.29 4.68 -2.01
C SER A 5 -18.35 4.35 -0.51
N TYR A 6 -17.50 3.46 -0.01
CA TYR A 6 -17.39 3.19 1.42
C TYR A 6 -16.81 4.38 2.18
N LEU A 7 -15.75 5.02 1.66
CA LEU A 7 -15.18 6.23 2.26
C LEU A 7 -16.22 7.37 2.32
N PHE A 8 -16.98 7.56 1.24
CA PHE A 8 -18.07 8.53 1.19
C PHE A 8 -19.16 8.23 2.22
N LEU A 9 -19.51 6.96 2.42
CA LEU A 9 -20.48 6.55 3.45
C LEU A 9 -19.97 6.89 4.85
N LEU A 10 -18.70 6.59 5.13
CA LEU A 10 -18.05 6.88 6.41
C LEU A 10 -18.00 8.38 6.73
N SER A 11 -17.86 9.24 5.72
CA SER A 11 -17.80 10.69 5.92
C SER A 11 -19.18 11.35 6.01
N THR A 12 -20.24 10.68 5.57
CA THR A 12 -21.60 11.24 5.52
C THR A 12 -22.49 10.77 6.66
N ILE A 13 -22.34 9.54 7.15
CA ILE A 13 -23.15 9.02 8.24
C ILE A 13 -22.48 9.32 9.58
N GLN A 14 -23.11 10.21 10.35
CA GLN A 14 -22.76 10.40 11.76
C GLN A 14 -23.39 9.28 12.59
N SER A 15 -22.57 8.54 13.33
CA SER A 15 -23.04 7.49 14.23
C SER A 15 -22.30 7.58 15.56
N ASN A 16 -23.08 7.63 16.65
CA ASN A 16 -22.54 7.62 18.00
C ASN A 16 -22.11 6.22 18.47
N SER A 17 -22.51 5.17 17.74
CA SER A 17 -22.20 3.77 18.06
C SER A 17 -21.09 3.19 17.19
N PHE A 18 -20.54 3.97 16.25
CA PHE A 18 -19.54 3.52 15.31
C PHE A 18 -18.31 4.44 15.38
N ASP A 19 -17.14 3.83 15.58
CA ASP A 19 -15.89 4.57 15.63
C ASP A 19 -15.42 4.91 14.20
N ILE A 20 -15.92 6.03 13.68
CA ILE A 20 -15.58 6.54 12.35
C ILE A 20 -14.07 6.76 12.22
N LYS A 21 -13.40 7.25 13.27
CA LYS A 21 -11.96 7.51 13.21
C LYS A 21 -11.17 6.21 13.02
N LYS A 22 -11.54 5.16 13.77
CA LYS A 22 -10.96 3.83 13.60
C LYS A 22 -11.24 3.26 12.22
N ALA A 23 -12.45 3.43 11.70
CA ALA A 23 -12.81 2.96 10.36
C ALA A 23 -12.04 3.67 9.23
N LEU A 24 -11.91 5.00 9.31
CA LEU A 24 -11.13 5.80 8.35
C LEU A 24 -9.65 5.39 8.41
N LYS A 25 -9.08 5.27 9.60
CA LYS A 25 -7.70 4.84 9.79
C LYS A 25 -7.46 3.46 9.15
N GLY A 26 -8.37 2.51 9.38
CA GLY A 26 -8.31 1.19 8.77
C GLY A 26 -8.45 1.21 7.25
N TRP A 27 -9.32 2.06 6.72
CA TRP A 27 -9.48 2.23 5.28
C TRP A 27 -8.20 2.75 4.63
N TYR A 28 -7.59 3.82 5.17
CA TYR A 28 -6.35 4.37 4.63
C TYR A 28 -5.21 3.36 4.71
N ALA A 29 -5.05 2.66 5.84
CA ALA A 29 -4.05 1.60 5.97
C ALA A 29 -4.21 0.50 4.91
N LEU A 30 -5.43 -0.03 4.72
CA LEU A 30 -5.65 -1.05 3.69
C LEU A 30 -5.47 -0.52 2.27
N MET A 31 -5.97 0.67 1.96
CA MET A 31 -5.84 1.23 0.62
C MET A 31 -4.39 1.50 0.26
N THR A 32 -3.62 2.13 1.17
CA THR A 32 -2.19 2.35 0.96
C THR A 32 -1.47 1.02 0.73
N TYR A 33 -1.70 0.02 1.57
CA TYR A 33 -1.10 -1.31 1.37
C TYR A 33 -1.46 -1.91 0.00
N PHE A 34 -2.75 -1.99 -0.33
CA PHE A 34 -3.18 -2.69 -1.54
C PHE A 34 -2.76 -1.97 -2.83
N LEU A 35 -2.80 -0.64 -2.87
CA LEU A 35 -2.34 0.12 -4.03
C LEU A 35 -0.83 -0.05 -4.25
N LEU A 36 -0.03 0.00 -3.18
CA LEU A 36 1.41 -0.25 -3.30
C LEU A 36 1.73 -1.67 -3.76
N MET A 37 0.95 -2.66 -3.35
CA MET A 37 1.12 -4.05 -3.82
C MET A 37 0.73 -4.22 -5.29
N ASP A 38 -0.29 -3.49 -5.75
CA ASP A 38 -0.73 -3.47 -7.15
C ASP A 38 0.36 -2.83 -8.03
N ASP A 39 0.79 -1.62 -7.68
CA ASP A 39 1.89 -0.92 -8.35
C ASP A 39 3.17 -1.75 -8.37
N LEU A 40 3.48 -2.46 -7.28
CA LEU A 40 4.63 -3.34 -7.24
C LEU A 40 4.52 -4.50 -8.25
N ALA A 41 3.34 -5.10 -8.38
CA ALA A 41 3.10 -6.20 -9.31
C ALA A 41 3.21 -5.74 -10.77
N ASP A 42 2.75 -4.52 -11.05
CA ASP A 42 2.63 -3.98 -12.40
C ASP A 42 3.82 -3.11 -12.84
N ILE A 43 4.78 -2.82 -11.95
CA ILE A 43 5.90 -1.89 -12.19
C ILE A 43 6.65 -2.11 -13.51
N ARG A 44 6.85 -3.37 -13.93
CA ARG A 44 7.56 -3.67 -15.18
C ARG A 44 6.76 -3.27 -16.41
N GLU A 45 5.44 -3.41 -16.35
CA GLU A 45 4.56 -3.01 -17.44
C GLU A 45 4.34 -1.49 -17.42
N ASP A 46 4.22 -0.89 -16.23
CA ASP A 46 4.04 0.55 -16.07
C ASP A 46 5.26 1.32 -16.60
N ILE A 47 6.48 0.82 -16.38
CA ILE A 47 7.70 1.38 -16.99
C ILE A 47 7.62 1.37 -18.52
N LYS A 48 7.15 0.27 -19.12
CA LYS A 48 7.10 0.13 -20.59
C LYS A 48 6.02 1.01 -21.22
N THR A 49 4.88 1.11 -20.54
CA THR A 49 3.69 1.78 -21.04
C THR A 49 3.59 3.24 -20.61
N GLY A 50 4.47 3.68 -19.70
CA GLY A 50 4.49 5.02 -19.14
C GLY A 50 3.29 5.31 -18.23
N GLN A 51 2.72 4.27 -17.59
CA GLN A 51 1.63 4.44 -16.63
C GLN A 51 2.16 4.96 -15.28
N ALA A 52 1.26 5.59 -14.52
CA ALA A 52 1.58 6.08 -13.18
C ALA A 52 1.81 4.90 -12.23
N ASN A 53 2.86 5.00 -11.39
CA ASN A 53 3.23 3.96 -10.45
C ASN A 53 3.97 4.59 -9.27
N ALA A 54 3.51 4.32 -8.04
CA ALA A 54 4.06 4.96 -6.85
C ALA A 54 5.53 4.62 -6.59
N LEU A 55 6.01 3.45 -7.03
CA LEU A 55 7.42 3.08 -6.87
C LEU A 55 8.33 3.88 -7.80
N LEU A 56 7.83 4.24 -8.99
CA LEU A 56 8.55 5.13 -9.91
C LEU A 56 8.60 6.55 -9.36
N ASP A 57 7.48 7.04 -8.82
CA ASP A 57 7.38 8.38 -8.22
C ASP A 57 8.25 8.52 -6.97
N ALA A 58 8.33 7.47 -6.15
CA ALA A 58 9.21 7.42 -4.98
C ALA A 58 10.71 7.39 -5.34
N GLY A 59 11.03 7.00 -6.57
CA GLY A 59 12.37 6.77 -7.06
C GLY A 59 12.78 5.31 -6.91
N LEU A 60 13.35 4.75 -7.99
CA LEU A 60 13.94 3.41 -7.99
C LEU A 60 15.36 3.44 -7.40
N ASP A 61 15.54 4.09 -6.25
CA ASP A 61 16.78 4.14 -5.49
C ASP A 61 16.56 3.62 -4.04
N ASP A 62 17.61 3.56 -3.24
CA ASP A 62 17.53 2.99 -1.89
C ASP A 62 16.65 3.86 -0.97
N HIS A 63 16.53 5.15 -1.29
CA HIS A 63 15.66 6.07 -0.56
C HIS A 63 14.19 5.79 -0.87
N GLY A 64 13.83 5.64 -2.15
CA GLY A 64 12.47 5.29 -2.56
C GLY A 64 12.07 3.90 -2.07
N GLU A 65 12.97 2.90 -2.12
CA GLU A 65 12.74 1.58 -1.52
C GLU A 65 12.38 1.69 -0.04
N LYS A 66 13.17 2.46 0.73
CA LYS A 66 12.93 2.67 2.15
C LYS A 66 11.59 3.37 2.40
N LEU A 67 11.24 4.35 1.57
CA LEU A 67 9.97 5.07 1.68
C LEU A 67 8.78 4.13 1.48
N ILE A 68 8.78 3.32 0.41
CA ILE A 68 7.71 2.36 0.11
C ILE A 68 7.61 1.31 1.23
N SER A 69 8.74 0.76 1.66
CA SER A 69 8.79 -0.22 2.76
C SER A 69 8.17 0.35 4.04
N GLN A 70 8.54 1.59 4.40
CA GLN A 70 7.99 2.27 5.58
C GLN A 70 6.48 2.51 5.46
N MET A 71 5.96 2.84 4.28
CA MET A 71 4.52 3.03 4.07
C MET A 71 3.74 1.71 4.25
N ILE A 72 4.31 0.61 3.77
CA ILE A 72 3.76 -0.74 3.98
C ILE A 72 3.77 -1.08 5.47
N ASP A 73 4.90 -0.85 6.16
CA ASP A 73 5.03 -1.12 7.60
C ASP A 73 4.03 -0.31 8.42
N ASN A 74 3.92 0.99 8.17
CA ASN A 74 2.95 1.84 8.86
C ASN A 74 1.50 1.34 8.62
N SER A 75 1.21 0.82 7.43
CA SER A 75 -0.12 0.27 7.11
C SER A 75 -0.41 -1.02 7.91
N ILE A 76 0.60 -1.87 8.11
CA ILE A 76 0.51 -3.07 8.93
C ILE A 76 0.33 -2.70 10.41
N ASP A 77 1.15 -1.79 10.93
CA ASP A 77 1.09 -1.32 12.31
C ASP A 77 -0.28 -0.70 12.63
N ASP A 78 -0.79 0.14 11.73
CA ASP A 78 -2.11 0.74 11.87
C ASP A 78 -3.22 -0.31 11.82
N MET A 79 -3.06 -1.34 10.99
CA MET A 79 -4.02 -2.44 10.92
C MET A 79 -3.95 -3.35 12.15
N GLU A 80 -2.79 -3.55 12.77
CA GLU A 80 -2.64 -4.37 13.97
C GLU A 80 -3.47 -3.81 15.12
N LEU A 81 -3.52 -2.48 15.26
CA LEU A 81 -4.35 -1.80 16.25
C LEU A 81 -5.86 -1.93 15.98
N ILE A 82 -6.25 -2.22 14.74
CA ILE A 82 -7.64 -2.18 14.28
C ILE A 82 -8.22 -3.59 14.15
N ASN A 83 -7.50 -4.44 13.43
CA ASN A 83 -7.81 -5.81 13.09
C ASN A 83 -6.51 -6.63 12.96
N PRO A 84 -6.00 -7.19 14.08
CA PRO A 84 -4.77 -8.00 14.11
C PRO A 84 -4.77 -9.18 13.12
N VAL A 85 -5.94 -9.80 12.89
CA VAL A 85 -6.05 -10.94 11.96
C VAL A 85 -5.77 -10.48 10.52
N MET A 86 -6.28 -9.30 10.15
CA MET A 86 -6.01 -8.74 8.84
C MET A 86 -4.56 -8.28 8.71
N ALA A 87 -4.02 -7.63 9.76
CA ALA A 87 -2.62 -7.19 9.81
C ALA A 87 -1.66 -8.37 9.61
N ASN A 88 -1.84 -9.47 10.35
CA ASN A 88 -1.06 -10.68 10.19
C ASN A 88 -1.12 -11.24 8.75
N ARG A 89 -2.30 -11.16 8.11
CA ARG A 89 -2.48 -11.64 6.74
C ARG A 89 -1.73 -10.80 5.71
N ILE A 90 -1.74 -9.47 5.85
CA ILE A 90 -1.02 -8.57 4.93
C ILE A 90 0.49 -8.57 5.22
N ASP A 91 0.90 -8.72 6.47
CA ASP A 91 2.31 -8.89 6.86
C ASP A 91 2.89 -10.19 6.29
N HIS A 92 2.16 -11.31 6.41
CA HIS A 92 2.58 -12.55 5.78
C HIS A 92 2.73 -12.39 4.25
N LYS A 93 1.81 -11.70 3.58
CA LYS A 93 1.94 -11.41 2.15
C LYS A 93 3.18 -10.57 1.84
N LYS A 94 3.46 -9.53 2.63
CA LYS A 94 4.67 -8.72 2.52
C LYS A 94 5.93 -9.59 2.62
N SER A 95 5.98 -10.55 3.54
CA SER A 95 7.16 -11.41 3.73
C SER A 95 7.53 -12.28 2.51
N LEU A 96 6.58 -12.48 1.59
CA LEU A 96 6.80 -13.26 0.37
C LEU A 96 7.39 -12.41 -0.77
N ILE A 97 7.54 -11.11 -0.56
CA ILE A 97 7.94 -10.14 -1.58
C ILE A 97 9.42 -9.77 -1.39
N ASP A 98 10.21 -9.94 -2.45
CA ASP A 98 11.57 -9.43 -2.54
C ASP A 98 11.60 -8.06 -3.22
N LEU A 99 11.25 -7.02 -2.46
CA LEU A 99 11.19 -5.64 -2.96
C LEU A 99 12.57 -5.18 -3.45
N HIS A 100 13.61 -5.45 -2.65
CA HIS A 100 14.98 -5.07 -2.96
C HIS A 100 15.45 -5.72 -4.26
N GLY A 101 15.29 -7.04 -4.39
CA GLY A 101 15.68 -7.78 -5.59
C GLY A 101 14.91 -7.32 -6.83
N LEU A 102 13.62 -6.99 -6.70
CA LEU A 102 12.84 -6.43 -7.80
C LEU A 102 13.39 -5.08 -8.25
N ILE A 103 13.59 -4.13 -7.33
CA ILE A 103 14.11 -2.79 -7.67
C ILE A 103 15.51 -2.90 -8.30
N GLN A 104 16.40 -3.70 -7.74
CA GLN A 104 17.73 -3.95 -8.32
C GLN A 104 17.65 -4.52 -9.74
N SER A 105 16.75 -5.48 -9.98
CA SER A 105 16.58 -6.08 -11.31
C SER A 105 16.14 -5.06 -12.36
N ILE A 106 15.36 -4.05 -11.95
CA ILE A 106 14.91 -2.96 -12.84
C ILE A 106 16.05 -1.97 -13.09
N ARG A 107 16.82 -1.61 -12.06
CA ARG A 107 18.01 -0.74 -12.22
C ARG A 107 19.02 -1.34 -13.18
N LEU A 108 19.32 -2.63 -13.03
CA LEU A 108 20.30 -3.33 -13.87
C LEU A 108 19.79 -3.60 -15.29
N GLY A 109 18.48 -3.78 -15.47
CA GLY A 109 17.87 -3.99 -16.79
C GLY A 109 17.70 -2.71 -17.62
N ASN A 110 17.83 -1.53 -16.99
CA ASN A 110 17.75 -0.21 -17.63
C ASN A 110 19.15 0.40 -17.93
N GLN A 111 20.24 -0.33 -17.69
CA GLN A 111 21.61 0.01 -18.12
C GLN A 111 21.92 -0.68 -19.46
#